data_AF-A0A0U1L306-F1
#
_entry.id   AF-A0A0U1L306-F1
#
_cell.length_a   1.000
_cell.length_b   1.000
_cell.length_c   1.000
_cell.angle_alpha   90.00
_cell.angle_beta   90.00
_cell.angle_gamma   90.00
#
_symmetry.space_group_name_H-M   'P 1'
#
loop_
_entity.id
_entity.type
_entity.pdbx_description
1 polymer ?
#
loop_
_entity_poly.entity_id
_entity_poly.type
_entity_poly.pdbx_seq_one_letter_code
_entity_poly.pdbx_strand_id
1 'polypeptide(L)' 'MDYHVLGKTGLFVTRCFCGLTIGLLQSNRPLAEGAGVIWAALDAGGQFY' A
#
# COMPACT_ATOMS: atom_id res chain seq x y z
N MET A 1 0.38 15.37 0.39
CA MET A 1 0.71 14.26 1.30
C MET A 1 0.26 14.67 2.70
N ASP A 2 -0.82 14.08 3.19
CA ASP A 2 -1.33 14.36 4.55
C ASP A 2 -0.89 13.22 5.45
N TYR A 3 -0.05 13.51 6.44
CA TYR A 3 0.55 12.52 7.35
C TYR A 3 -0.11 12.64 8.72
N HIS A 4 -0.59 11.51 9.23
CA HIS A 4 -1.22 11.40 10.53
C HIS A 4 -0.44 10.42 11.41
N VAL A 5 -0.51 10.60 12.73
CA VAL A 5 0.09 9.66 13.68
C VAL A 5 -0.80 8.43 13.80
N LEU A 6 -0.24 7.24 13.61
CA LEU A 6 -0.94 5.97 13.76
C LEU A 6 -1.18 5.68 15.25
N GLY A 7 -2.35 6.08 15.75
CA GLY A 7 -2.75 5.85 17.14
C GLY A 7 -1.74 6.47 18.12
N LYS A 8 -1.17 5.63 19.01
CA LYS A 8 -0.16 6.04 20.00
C LYS A 8 1.26 5.57 19.66
N THR A 9 1.50 5.12 18.44
CA THR A 9 2.78 4.50 18.04
C THR A 9 3.89 5.51 17.74
N GLY A 10 3.53 6.77 17.48
CA GLY A 10 4.48 7.80 16.99
C GLY A 10 4.87 7.63 15.52
N LEU A 11 4.31 6.64 14.81
CA LEU A 11 4.55 6.45 13.38
C LEU A 11 3.69 7.42 12.57
N PHE A 12 4.34 8.19 11.69
CA PHE A 12 3.66 9.07 10.75
C PHE A 12 3.28 8.28 9.50
N VAL A 13 1.99 7.99 9.37
CA VAL A 13 1.42 7.28 8.23
C VAL A 13 0.65 8.25 7.35
N THR A 14 0.66 8.04 6.04
CA THR A 14 -0.28 8.69 5.13
C THR A 14 -1.29 7.64 4.64
N ARG A 15 -2.10 7.96 3.63
CA ARG A 15 -3.21 7.13 3.18
C ARG A 15 -2.74 5.67 2.98
N CYS A 16 -3.27 4.75 3.78
CA CYS A 16 -2.88 3.34 3.71
C CYS A 16 -3.46 2.70 2.46
N PHE A 17 -2.60 1.97 1.75
CA PHE A 17 -3.00 1.10 0.65
C PHE A 17 -2.96 -0.35 1.14
N CYS A 18 -4.08 -1.07 1.00
CA CYS A 18 -4.16 -2.47 1.42
C CYS A 18 -3.57 -3.38 0.34
N GLY A 19 -2.41 -3.99 0.62
CA GLY A 19 -1.74 -4.92 -0.32
C GLY A 19 -2.44 -6.27 -0.45
N LEU A 20 -3.39 -6.58 0.45
CA LEU A 20 -4.09 -7.86 0.52
C LEU A 20 -4.74 -8.24 -0.82
N THR A 21 -5.27 -7.24 -1.54
CA THR A 21 -5.97 -7.42 -2.83
C THR A 21 -5.03 -7.60 -4.02
N ILE A 22 -3.74 -7.29 -3.87
CA ILE A 22 -2.73 -7.41 -4.93
C ILE A 22 -2.02 -8.78 -4.87
N GLY A 23 -2.07 -9.46 -3.72
CA GLY A 23 -1.43 -10.76 -3.55
C GLY A 23 -2.01 -11.85 -4.46
N LEU A 24 -1.18 -12.85 -4.76
CA LEU A 24 -1.56 -14.08 -5.49
C LEU A 24 -2.88 -14.69 -4.97
N LEU A 25 -3.13 -14.59 -3.66
CA LEU A 25 -4.28 -15.16 -2.97
C LEU A 25 -5.63 -14.46 -3.23
N GLN A 26 -5.66 -13.20 -3.67
CA GLN A 26 -6.93 -12.47 -3.85
C GLN A 26 -7.31 -12.19 -5.30
N SER A 27 -6.33 -12.04 -6.21
CA SER A 27 -6.62 -11.62 -7.59
C SER A 27 -6.01 -12.51 -8.68
N ASN A 28 -5.24 -13.55 -8.33
CA ASN A 28 -4.53 -14.44 -9.27
C ASN A 28 -3.80 -13.69 -10.40
N ARG A 29 -3.30 -12.48 -10.12
CA ARG A 29 -2.63 -11.65 -11.13
C ARG A 29 -1.19 -12.10 -11.32
N PRO A 30 -0.63 -11.93 -12.54
CA PRO A 30 0.79 -12.07 -12.77
C PRO A 30 1.59 -11.19 -11.79
N LEU A 31 2.71 -11.71 -11.29
CA LEU A 31 3.56 -11.01 -10.31
C LEU A 31 3.97 -9.62 -10.79
N ALA A 32 4.26 -9.47 -12.09
CA ALA A 32 4.63 -8.19 -12.70
C ALA A 32 3.50 -7.15 -12.62
N GLU A 33 2.24 -7.57 -12.81
CA GLU A 33 1.09 -6.68 -12.66
C GLU A 33 0.88 -6.30 -11.20
N GLY A 34 1.01 -7.26 -10.28
CA GLY A 34 0.92 -6.98 -8.85
C GLY A 34 1.99 -5.97 -8.39
N ALA A 35 3.23 -6.16 -8.83
CA ALA A 35 4.32 -5.23 -8.57
C ALA A 35 4.05 -3.82 -9.15
N GLY A 36 3.43 -3.74 -10.33
CA GLY A 36 3.04 -2.47 -10.95
C GLY A 36 2.02 -1.68 -10.12
N VAL A 37 1.03 -2.37 -9.51
CA VAL A 37 0.06 -1.71 -8.63
C VAL A 37 0.72 -1.21 -7.34
N ILE A 38 1.64 -2.00 -6.75
CA ILE A 38 2.40 -1.56 -5.57
C ILE A 38 3.22 -0.31 -5.91
N TRP A 39 3.91 -0.30 -7.05
CA TRP A 39 4.66 0.87 -7.51
C TRP A 39 3.80 2.10 -7.70
N ALA A 40 2.64 1.97 -8.35
CA ALA A 40 1.72 3.09 -8.56
C ALA A 40 1.18 3.66 -7.25
N ALA A 41 0.89 2.81 -6.25
CA ALA A 41 0.43 3.28 -4.96
C ALA A 41 1.56 3.88 -4.10
N LEU A 42 2.81 3.43 -4.23
CA LEU A 42 3.99 4.09 -3.64
C LEU A 42 4.21 5.48 -4.26
N ASP A 43 4.12 5.60 -5.59
CA ASP A 43 4.30 6.87 -6.31
C ASP A 43 3.21 7.90 -5.93
N ALA A 44 1.98 7.42 -5.71
CA ALA A 44 0.89 8.22 -5.16
C ALA A 44 1.08 8.61 -3.67
N GLY A 45 2.19 8.17 -3.06
CA GLY A 45 2.54 8.43 -1.66
C GLY A 45 1.86 7.52 -0.66
N GLY A 46 1.19 6.46 -1.08
CA GLY A 46 0.58 5.49 -0.18
C GLY A 46 1.62 4.71 0.62
N GLN A 47 1.32 4.44 1.89
CA GLN A 47 2.08 3.48 2.68
C GLN A 47 1.37 2.12 2.66
N PHE A 48 2.14 1.04 2.65
CA PHE A 48 1.63 -0.33 2.57
C PHE A 48 1.69 -1.01 3.93
N TYR A 49 0.67 -1.83 4.20
CA TYR A 49 0.58 -2.72 5.36
C TYR A 49 0.08 -4.09 4.90
#